data_AF-A0A4U9I6J9-F1
#
_entry.id   AF-A0A4U9I6J9-F1
#
_cell.length_a   1.000
_cell.length_b   1.000
_cell.length_c   1.000
_cell.angle_alpha   90.00
_cell.angle_beta   90.00
_cell.angle_gamma   90.00
#
_symmetry.space_group_name_H-M   'P 1'
#
loop_
_entity.id
_entity.type
_entity.pdbx_description
1 polymer ?
#
loop_
_entity_poly.entity_id
_entity_poly.type
_entity_poly.pdbx_seq_one_letter_code
_entity_poly.pdbx_strand_id
1 'polypeptide(L)' 'MKAGLGVTARPVEMMSPDLRVLGKADGLPALPDTEYMLCHNPLSKNELAQTIFNAMENYDNPWQYNNVTPEGGG' A
#
# COMPACT_ATOMS: atom_id res chain seq x y z
N MET A 1 -15.45 -5.21 -0.54
CA MET A 1 -16.82 -5.52 -0.07
C MET A 1 -17.81 -5.30 -1.20
N LYS A 2 -18.26 -6.35 -1.89
CA LYS A 2 -19.20 -6.17 -3.02
C LYS A 2 -20.68 -6.30 -2.62
N ALA A 3 -20.96 -6.75 -1.39
CA ALA A 3 -22.33 -6.93 -0.86
C ALA A 3 -22.73 -5.90 0.22
N GLY A 4 -21.99 -4.79 0.37
CA GLY A 4 -22.37 -3.69 1.29
C GLY A 4 -22.26 -4.00 2.80
N LEU A 5 -21.54 -5.05 3.19
CA LEU A 5 -21.44 -5.55 4.57
C LEU A 5 -20.57 -4.68 5.52
N GLY A 6 -20.24 -3.43 5.14
CA GLY A 6 -19.41 -2.50 5.91
C GLY A 6 -18.29 -1.82 5.13
N VAL A 7 -17.34 -1.24 5.86
CA VAL A 7 -16.19 -0.44 5.36
C VAL A 7 -14.88 -1.13 5.71
N THR A 8 -13.85 -1.01 4.87
CA THR A 8 -12.50 -1.56 5.10
C THR A 8 -11.42 -0.52 4.80
N ALA A 9 -10.42 -0.39 5.67
CA ALA A 9 -9.15 0.25 5.34
C ALA A 9 -8.32 -0.67 4.43
N ARG A 10 -7.78 -0.16 3.34
CA ARG A 10 -6.91 -0.91 2.42
C ARG A 10 -5.92 0.02 1.71
N PRO A 11 -4.78 -0.51 1.25
CA PRO A 11 -3.86 0.22 0.39
C PRO A 11 -4.52 0.70 -0.92
N VAL A 12 -3.97 1.75 -1.51
CA VAL A 12 -4.51 2.41 -2.72
C VAL A 12 -4.47 1.51 -3.95
N GLU A 13 -3.50 0.61 -4.01
CA GLU A 13 -3.32 -0.39 -5.07
C GLU A 13 -4.48 -1.40 -5.12
N MET A 14 -5.24 -1.49 -4.03
CA MET A 14 -6.44 -2.32 -3.94
C MET A 14 -7.72 -1.55 -4.29
N MET A 15 -7.63 -0.34 -4.83
CA MET A 15 -8.77 0.41 -5.35
C MET A 15 -9.38 -0.30 -6.57
N SER A 16 -10.70 -0.25 -6.66
CA SER A 16 -11.48 -0.84 -7.74
C SER A 16 -12.64 0.10 -8.05
N PRO A 17 -13.04 0.25 -9.33
CA PRO A 17 -14.15 1.12 -9.72
C PRO A 17 -15.49 0.73 -9.07
N ASP A 18 -15.63 -0.52 -8.61
CA ASP A 18 -16.85 -1.03 -7.98
C ASP A 18 -17.08 -0.51 -6.55
N LEU A 19 -16.16 0.29 -6.00
CA LEU A 19 -16.14 0.65 -4.58
C LEU A 19 -15.89 2.15 -4.40
N ARG A 20 -16.72 2.79 -3.57
CA ARG A 20 -16.56 4.19 -3.17
C ARG A 20 -15.47 4.33 -2.10
N VAL A 21 -14.65 5.38 -2.22
CA VAL A 21 -13.69 5.80 -1.20
C VAL A 21 -14.39 6.74 -0.21
N LEU A 22 -14.17 6.49 1.09
CA LEU A 22 -14.70 7.31 2.17
C LEU A 22 -13.54 8.06 2.83
N GLY A 23 -13.78 9.30 3.23
CA GLY A 23 -12.74 10.15 3.82
C GLY A 23 -13.25 11.10 4.90
N LYS A 24 -12.55 12.21 5.10
CA LYS A 24 -12.88 13.23 6.12
C LYS A 24 -14.31 13.78 5.97
N ALA A 25 -14.78 13.95 4.72
CA ALA A 25 -16.15 14.39 4.42
C ALA A 25 -17.22 13.39 4.89
N ASP A 26 -16.87 12.11 5.01
CA ASP A 26 -17.74 11.04 5.51
C ASP A 26 -17.55 10.78 7.02
N GLY A 27 -16.81 11.64 7.72
CA GLY A 27 -16.56 11.54 9.16
C GLY A 27 -15.49 10.52 9.56
N LEU A 28 -14.72 9.99 8.61
CA LEU A 28 -13.64 9.03 8.89
C LEU A 28 -12.30 9.72 9.14
N PRO A 29 -11.46 9.19 10.05
CA PRO A 29 -10.13 9.72 10.31
C PRO A 29 -9.17 9.43 9.14
N ALA A 30 -8.09 10.21 9.07
CA ALA A 30 -6.98 9.90 8.19
C ALA A 30 -6.30 8.60 8.64
N LEU A 31 -5.87 7.79 7.66
CA LEU A 31 -5.07 6.59 7.89
C LEU A 31 -3.59 6.92 7.64
N PRO A 32 -2.65 6.25 8.33
CA PRO A 32 -1.23 6.38 8.01
C PRO A 32 -0.94 5.79 6.62
N ASP A 33 0.21 6.16 6.07
CA ASP A 33 0.71 5.59 4.82
C ASP A 33 0.99 4.09 4.97
N THR A 34 0.85 3.34 3.87
CA THR A 34 1.17 1.91 3.83
C THR A 34 2.63 1.72 3.45
N GLU A 35 3.39 1.03 4.29
CA GLU A 35 4.77 0.65 4.01
C GLU A 35 4.86 -0.81 3.56
N TYR A 36 5.49 -1.04 2.41
CA TYR A 36 5.78 -2.37 1.89
C TYR A 36 7.25 -2.71 2.15
N MET A 37 7.51 -3.71 2.98
CA MET A 37 8.87 -4.15 3.31
C MET A 37 9.21 -5.46 2.61
N LEU A 38 10.36 -5.50 1.94
CA LEU A 38 10.99 -6.74 1.55
C LEU A 38 11.74 -7.31 2.75
N CYS A 39 11.54 -8.59 3.04
CA CYS A 39 12.17 -9.28 4.17
C CYS A 39 12.83 -10.58 3.70
N HIS A 40 13.96 -10.93 4.33
CA HIS A 40 14.62 -12.23 4.15
C HIS A 40 14.94 -12.87 5.50
N ASN A 41 15.11 -14.20 5.53
CA ASN A 41 15.61 -14.88 6.72
C ASN A 41 17.14 -14.69 6.80
N PRO A 42 17.68 -14.05 7.86
CA PRO A 42 19.12 -13.80 7.99
C PRO A 42 19.96 -15.08 8.14
N LEU A 43 19.34 -16.22 8.48
CA LEU A 43 20.00 -17.51 8.57
C LEU A 43 19.94 -18.32 7.27
N SER A 44 19.29 -17.79 6.23
CA SER A 44 19.20 -18.43 4.93
C SER A 44 20.57 -18.50 4.26
N LYS A 45 20.89 -19.66 3.68
CA LYS A 45 22.09 -19.85 2.83
C LYS A 45 21.76 -19.80 1.33
N ASN A 46 20.57 -19.30 0.98
CA ASN A 46 20.18 -19.16 -0.41
C ASN A 46 20.81 -17.90 -1.00
N GLU A 47 21.95 -18.09 -1.67
CA GLU A 47 22.72 -17.02 -2.32
C GLU A 47 21.89 -16.21 -3.33
N LEU A 48 20.97 -16.85 -4.06
CA LEU A 48 20.12 -16.16 -5.03
C LEU A 48 19.13 -15.22 -4.33
N ALA A 49 18.48 -15.69 -3.26
CA ALA A 49 17.56 -14.86 -2.49
C ALA A 49 18.28 -13.67 -1.83
N GLN A 50 19.51 -13.89 -1.33
CA GLN A 50 20.33 -12.83 -0.74
C GLN A 50 20.80 -11.81 -1.79
N THR A 51 21.20 -12.29 -2.98
CA THR A 51 21.56 -11.42 -4.10
C THR A 51 20.39 -10.53 -4.52
N ILE A 52 19.18 -11.10 -4.65
CA ILE A 52 17.97 -10.33 -4.99
C ILE A 52 17.66 -9.31 -3.90
N PHE A 53 17.70 -9.72 -2.62
CA PHE A 53 17.44 -8.83 -1.49
C PHE A 53 18.39 -7.61 -1.49
N ASN A 54 19.69 -7.84 -1.59
CA ASN A 54 20.71 -6.78 -1.60
C ASN A 54 20.60 -5.86 -2.83
N ALA A 55 20.21 -6.41 -3.99
CA ALA A 55 19.99 -5.62 -5.19
C ALA A 55 18.79 -4.66 -5.03
N MET A 56 17.74 -5.10 -4.33
CA MET A 56 16.54 -4.31 -4.06
C MET A 56 16.73 -3.32 -2.91
N GLU A 57 17.65 -3.57 -1.98
CA GLU A 57 17.93 -2.67 -0.84
C GLU A 57 18.45 -1.29 -1.29
N ASN A 58 19.17 -1.23 -2.41
CA ASN A 58 19.68 0.02 -3.00
C ASN A 58 18.71 0.62 -4.03
N TYR A 59 17.56 -0.02 -4.25
CA TYR A 59 16.59 0.44 -5.22
C TYR A 59 15.75 1.55 -4.57
N ASP A 60 15.90 2.77 -5.08
CA ASP A 60 15.11 3.92 -4.66
C ASP A 60 13.62 3.57 -4.77
N ASN A 61 12.88 3.82 -3.69
CA ASN A 61 11.58 3.20 -3.46
C ASN A 61 10.64 3.51 -4.65
N PRO A 62 10.33 2.56 -5.55
CA PRO A 62 9.63 2.87 -6.80
C PRO A 62 8.15 3.16 -6.57
N TRP A 63 7.66 2.84 -5.37
CA TRP A 63 6.28 2.98 -4.94
C TRP A 63 6.01 4.31 -4.24
N GLN A 64 6.81 5.35 -4.51
CA GLN A 64 6.48 6.72 -4.12
C GLN A 64 5.23 7.17 -4.88
N TYR A 65 4.07 6.85 -4.34
CA TYR A 65 2.81 7.45 -4.76
C TYR A 65 2.87 8.91 -4.32
N ASN A 66 3.19 9.82 -5.25
CA ASN A 66 2.99 11.25 -5.07
C ASN A 66 1.60 11.46 -4.47
N ASN A 67 1.54 12.12 -3.30
CA ASN A 67 0.32 12.40 -2.53
C ASN A 67 -0.89 12.61 -3.45
N VAL A 68 -1.64 11.53 -3.73
CA VAL A 68 -2.92 11.65 -4.41
C VAL A 68 -3.88 12.05 -3.31
N THR A 69 -3.89 13.33 -2.96
CA THR A 69 -4.95 13.90 -2.14
C THR A 69 -6.26 13.70 -2.88
N PRO A 70 -7.24 12.95 -2.36
CA PRO A 70 -8.58 12.93 -2.92
C PRO A 70 -9.31 14.21 -2.48
N GLU A 71 -8.73 15.38 -2.71
CA GLU A 71 -9.47 16.65 -2.66
C GLU A 71 -9.96 16.96 -4.06
N GLY A 72 -11.03 16.28 -4.48
CA GLY A 72 -11.56 16.46 -5.84
C GLY A 72 -12.64 15.45 -6.22
N GLY A 73 -13.60 15.20 -5.34
CA GLY A 73 -14.86 14.55 -5.70
C GLY A 73 -16.00 15.55 -5.56
N GLY A 74 -16.17 16.42 -6.56
CA GLY A 74 -17.37 17.24 -6.75
C GLY A 74 -18.42 16.52 -7.58
#